data_AF-A0A7U9RXW0-F1
#
_entry.id   AF-A0A7U9RXW0-F1
#
_cell.length_a   1.000
_cell.length_b   1.000
_cell.length_c   1.000
_cell.angle_alpha   90.00
_cell.angle_beta   90.00
_cell.angle_gamma   90.00
#
_symmetry.space_group_name_H-M   'P 1'
#
loop_
_entity.id
_entity.type
_entity.pdbx_description
1 polymer ?
#
loop_
_entity_poly.entity_id
_entity_poly.type
_entity_poly.pdbx_seq_one_letter_code
_entity_poly.pdbx_strand_id
1 'polypeptide(L)'
;MLERALNDLRNPKTKTAYLQILATFTGSDGSMGFATGQRYELIVRYIRSRGTFEARTKDGRLYCPYQGAGSFAANWSASAIQKGA
;
A
#
# COMPACT_ATOMS: atom_id res chain seq x y z
N MET A 1 8.63 -9.89 3.12
CA MET A 1 7.70 -10.36 2.06
C MET A 1 6.93 -9.20 1.42
N LEU A 2 6.33 -8.31 2.21
CA LEU A 2 5.59 -7.13 1.76
C LEU A 2 6.39 -6.20 0.82
N GLU A 3 7.59 -5.77 1.22
CA GLU A 3 8.42 -4.88 0.39
C GLU A 3 8.75 -5.47 -0.98
N ARG A 4 9.04 -6.79 -1.05
CA ARG A 4 9.30 -7.47 -2.31
C ARG A 4 8.08 -7.44 -3.23
N ALA A 5 6.90 -7.74 -2.69
CA ALA A 5 5.65 -7.67 -3.45
C ALA A 5 5.36 -6.25 -3.96
N LEU A 6 5.64 -5.23 -3.15
CA LEU A 6 5.52 -3.83 -3.57
C LEU A 6 6.53 -3.49 -4.67
N ASN A 7 7.80 -3.90 -4.53
CA ASN A 7 8.81 -3.64 -5.55
C ASN A 7 8.48 -4.29 -6.91
N ASP A 8 7.78 -5.43 -6.93
CA ASP A 8 7.25 -6.00 -8.19
C ASP A 8 6.30 -5.03 -8.93
N LEU A 9 5.61 -4.14 -8.22
CA LEU A 9 4.73 -3.12 -8.84
C LEU A 9 5.51 -1.99 -9.53
N ARG A 10 6.83 -1.86 -9.32
CA ARG A 10 7.64 -0.88 -10.05
C ARG A 10 7.85 -1.29 -11.50
N ASN A 11 7.99 -2.60 -11.72
CA ASN A 11 8.19 -3.23 -13.03
C ASN A 11 7.05 -4.21 -13.36
N PRO A 12 5.79 -3.75 -13.41
CA PRO A 12 4.66 -4.63 -13.57
C PRO A 12 4.64 -5.21 -14.98
N LYS A 13 4.29 -6.49 -15.08
CA LYS A 13 4.06 -7.17 -16.38
C LYS A 13 2.86 -6.56 -17.13
N THR A 14 1.97 -5.85 -16.44
CA THR A 14 0.77 -5.19 -17.00
C THR A 14 0.69 -3.72 -16.56
N LYS A 15 0.06 -2.85 -17.35
CA LYS A 15 -0.06 -1.40 -17.03
C LYS A 15 -0.96 -1.12 -15.81
N THR A 16 -1.79 -2.08 -15.42
CA THR A 16 -2.85 -1.94 -14.41
C THR A 16 -2.54 -2.64 -13.10
N ALA A 17 -1.36 -3.24 -12.94
CA ALA A 17 -1.05 -4.05 -11.76
C ALA A 17 -1.19 -3.29 -10.43
N TYR A 18 -1.80 -3.95 -9.46
CA TYR A 18 -1.94 -3.47 -8.09
C TYR A 18 -1.86 -4.63 -7.10
N LEU A 19 -1.72 -4.31 -5.81
CA LEU A 19 -1.87 -5.26 -4.72
C LEU A 19 -3.12 -4.94 -3.92
N GLN A 20 -3.90 -5.97 -3.60
CA GLN A 20 -4.86 -5.90 -2.51
C GLN A 20 -4.17 -6.41 -1.25
N ILE A 21 -4.15 -5.60 -0.20
CA ILE A 21 -3.42 -5.89 1.02
C ILE A 21 -4.37 -5.73 2.20
N LEU A 22 -4.49 -6.76 3.01
CA LEU A 22 -5.13 -6.66 4.31
C LEU A 22 -4.02 -6.42 5.35
N ALA A 23 -3.97 -5.22 5.92
CA ALA A 23 -2.88 -4.81 6.81
C ALA A 23 -3.37 -4.03 8.02
N THR A 24 -2.65 -4.17 9.13
CA THR A 24 -2.82 -3.32 10.31
C THR A 24 -1.91 -2.11 10.19
N PHE A 25 -2.44 -0.91 10.42
CA PHE A 25 -1.64 0.31 10.43
C PHE A 25 -0.80 0.36 11.72
N THR A 26 0.50 0.55 11.59
CA THR A 26 1.47 0.62 12.70
C THR A 26 2.20 1.95 12.76
N GLY A 27 1.84 2.90 11.89
CA GLY A 27 2.32 4.28 11.95
C GLY A 27 1.67 5.06 13.09
N SER A 28 1.86 6.39 13.11
CA SER A 28 1.28 7.27 14.13
C SER A 28 -0.17 7.68 13.79
N ASP A 29 -1.02 7.73 14.82
CA ASP A 29 -2.44 8.10 14.71
C ASP A 29 -2.64 9.46 14.01
N GLY A 30 -3.68 9.52 13.18
CA GLY A 30 -4.05 10.76 12.47
C GLY A 30 -3.26 11.01 11.19
N SER A 31 -2.32 10.13 10.83
CA SER A 31 -1.63 10.19 9.53
C SER A 31 -2.64 9.96 8.39
N MET A 32 -3.13 11.05 7.81
CA MET A 32 -4.15 11.07 6.73
C MET A 32 -5.43 10.27 7.03
N GLY A 33 -5.82 10.20 8.30
CA GLY A 33 -7.04 9.55 8.77
C GLY A 33 -6.91 8.06 9.08
N PHE A 34 -5.70 7.50 8.99
CA PHE A 34 -5.43 6.15 9.49
C PHE A 34 -5.23 6.16 11.01
N ALA A 35 -5.84 5.19 11.68
CA ALA A 35 -5.70 4.92 13.11
C ALA A 35 -4.77 3.72 13.35
N THR A 36 -3.82 3.87 14.25
CA THR A 36 -2.85 2.87 14.70
C THR A 36 -3.56 1.68 15.33
N GLY A 37 -3.11 0.47 14.99
CA GLY A 37 -3.72 -0.77 15.46
C GLY A 37 -4.98 -1.18 14.70
N GLN A 38 -5.57 -0.29 13.89
CA GLN A 38 -6.73 -0.64 13.06
C GLN A 38 -6.30 -1.39 11.79
N ARG A 39 -7.14 -2.33 11.38
CA ARG A 39 -6.96 -3.15 10.19
C ARG A 39 -7.71 -2.55 9.00
N TYR A 40 -7.06 -2.53 7.84
CA TYR A 40 -7.58 -1.95 6.61
C TYR A 40 -7.39 -2.88 5.42
N GLU A 41 -8.36 -2.89 4.52
CA GLU A 41 -8.22 -3.41 3.16
C GLU A 41 -7.71 -2.29 2.26
N LEU A 42 -6.50 -2.46 1.73
CA LEU A 42 -5.82 -1.48 0.91
C LEU A 42 -5.68 -1.97 -0.53
N ILE A 43 -5.84 -1.07 -1.47
CA ILE A 43 -5.38 -1.19 -2.84
C ILE A 43 -4.10 -0.36 -2.95
N VAL A 44 -2.99 -1.02 -3.28
CA VAL A 44 -1.68 -0.39 -3.42
C VAL A 44 -1.21 -0.49 -4.86
N ARG A 45 -0.85 0.65 -5.45
CA ARG A 45 -0.36 0.75 -6.83
C ARG A 45 0.92 1.58 -6.90
N TYR A 46 1.76 1.34 -7.88
CA TYR A 46 2.91 2.20 -8.14
C TYR A 46 2.58 3.20 -9.26
N ILE A 47 2.74 4.49 -8.97
CA ILE A 47 2.51 5.56 -9.94
C ILE A 47 3.85 5.96 -10.55
N ARG A 48 4.16 5.41 -11.73
CA ARG A 48 5.44 5.63 -12.41
C ARG A 48 5.75 7.12 -12.66
N SER A 49 4.76 7.92 -13.02
CA SER A 49 4.94 9.36 -13.27
C SER A 49 5.30 10.16 -12.02
N ARG A 50 5.01 9.63 -10.83
CA ARG A 50 5.29 10.28 -9.53
C ARG A 50 6.42 9.61 -8.76
N GLY A 51 6.82 8.39 -9.15
CA GLY A 51 7.81 7.61 -8.42
C GLY A 51 7.32 7.07 -7.06
N THR A 52 6.01 7.12 -6.79
CA THR A 52 5.43 6.82 -5.47
C THR A 52 4.55 5.57 -5.49
N PHE A 53 4.45 4.91 -4.34
CA PHE A 53 3.40 3.95 -4.05
C PHE A 53 2.18 4.67 -3.50
N GLU A 54 1.01 4.42 -4.06
CA GLU A 54 -0.25 4.96 -3.56
C GLU A 54 -1.03 3.85 -2.88
N ALA A 55 -1.27 4.02 -1.59
CA ALA A 55 -2.16 3.16 -0.82
C ALA A 55 -3.51 3.85 -0.66
N ARG A 56 -4.59 3.15 -1.01
CA ARG A 56 -5.95 3.64 -0.81
C ARG A 56 -6.76 2.57 -0.11
N THR A 57 -7.65 2.93 0.79
CA THR A 57 -8.62 1.95 1.30
C THR A 57 -9.50 1.47 0.15
N LYS A 58 -9.97 0.23 0.20
CA LYS A 58 -10.82 -0.38 -0.83
C LYS A 58 -12.11 0.39 -1.07
N ASP A 59 -12.66 1.01 -0.02
CA ASP A 59 -13.82 1.92 -0.10
C ASP A 59 -13.49 3.31 -0.66
N GLY A 60 -12.21 3.60 -0.93
CA GLY A 60 -11.73 4.83 -1.51
C GLY A 60 -11.65 6.03 -0.57
N ARG A 61 -11.99 5.88 0.72
CA ARG A 61 -12.08 7.00 1.68
C ARG A 61 -10.75 7.56 2.11
N LEU A 62 -9.78 6.69 2.41
CA LEU A 62 -8.46 7.10 2.89
C LEU A 62 -7.40 6.83 1.82
N TYR A 63 -6.39 7.70 1.78
CA TYR A 63 -5.31 7.66 0.80
C TYR A 63 -4.00 8.08 1.45
N CYS A 64 -2.91 7.42 1.10
CA CYS A 64 -1.56 7.79 1.51
C CYS A 64 -0.53 7.47 0.42
N PRO A 65 0.27 8.47 -0.04
CA PRO A 65 1.42 8.24 -0.88
C PRO A 65 2.66 7.88 -0.05
N TYR A 66 3.45 6.93 -0.54
CA TYR A 66 4.73 6.52 0.04
C TYR A 66 5.84 6.65 -1.00
N GLN A 67 6.97 7.22 -0.59
CA GLN A 67 8.14 7.42 -1.47
C GLN A 67 8.84 6.10 -1.85
N GLY A 68 8.60 5.02 -1.11
CA GLY A 68 9.21 3.73 -1.37
C GLY A 68 8.52 2.58 -0.66
N ALA A 69 8.83 1.36 -1.09
CA ALA A 69 8.27 0.14 -0.51
C ALA A 69 8.61 0.01 0.98
N GLY A 70 9.82 0.39 1.38
CA GLY A 70 10.22 0.37 2.80
C GLY A 70 9.49 1.40 3.66
N SER A 71 9.19 2.59 3.13
CA SER A 71 8.38 3.58 3.84
C SER A 71 6.95 3.09 4.08
N PHE A 72 6.37 2.37 3.10
CA PHE A 72 5.11 1.67 3.31
C PHE A 72 5.25 0.57 4.37
N ALA A 73 6.22 -0.33 4.22
CA ALA A 73 6.38 -1.47 5.13
C ALA A 73 6.69 -1.07 6.58
N ALA A 74 7.29 0.11 6.80
CA ALA A 74 7.51 0.67 8.15
C ALA A 74 6.21 1.07 8.86
N ASN A 75 5.14 1.37 8.11
CA ASN A 75 3.87 1.86 8.65
C ASN A 75 2.75 0.81 8.60
N TRP A 76 3.01 -0.38 8.05
CA TRP A 76 2.00 -1.40 7.80
C TRP A 76 2.50 -2.80 8.12
N SER A 77 1.74 -3.51 8.95
CA SER A 77 1.89 -4.95 9.15
C SER A 77 0.90 -5.70 8.27
N ALA A 78 1.39 -6.26 7.16
CA ALA A 78 0.55 -6.99 6.21
C ALA A 78 0.26 -8.42 6.69
N SER A 79 -1.03 -8.78 6.67
CA SER A 79 -1.54 -10.10 7.05
C SER A 79 -1.96 -10.96 5.86
N ALA A 80 -2.32 -10.33 4.73
CA ALA A 80 -2.58 -11.02 3.47
C ALA A 80 -2.27 -10.08 2.29
N ILE A 81 -1.76 -10.64 1.20
CA ILE A 81 -1.40 -9.92 -0.03
C ILE A 81 -1.91 -10.71 -1.22
N GLN A 82 -2.67 -10.05 -2.10
CA GLN A 82 -3.16 -10.60 -3.36
C GLN A 82 -2.79 -9.68 -4.51
N LYS A 83 -2.34 -10.24 -5.63
CA LYS A 83 -2.03 -9.49 -6.85
C LYS A 83 -3.31 -9.29 -7.66
N GLY A 84 -3.63 -8.04 -7.99
CA GLY A 84 -4.67 -7.67 -8.94
C GLY A 84 -4.08 -7.36 -10.30
N ALA A 85 -4.77 -7.80 -11.36
CA ALA A 85 -4.41 -7.54 -12.75
C ALA A 85 -5.16 -6.31 -13.29
#